data_AF-A0A918Y5M0-F1
#
_entry.id   AF-A0A918Y5M0-F1
#
_cell.length_a   1.000
_cell.length_b   1.000
_cell.length_c   1.000
_cell.angle_alpha   90.00
_cell.angle_beta   90.00
_cell.angle_gamma   90.00
#
_symmetry.space_group_name_H-M   'P 1'
#
loop_
_entity.id
_entity.type
_entity.pdbx_description
1 polymer ?
#
loop_
_entity_poly.entity_id
_entity_poly.type
_entity_poly.pdbx_seq_one_letter_code
_entity_poly.pdbx_strand_id
1 'polypeptide(L)' 'MARARERGADITSRGHMPSWNCSLHNRPSRLLAWQAGFRLVREYVHYAAGSPVSHHRLSA' A
#
# COMPACT_ATOMS: atom_id res chain seq x y z
N MET A 1 -9.84 -5.84 7.62
CA MET A 1 -10.00 -6.70 6.43
C MET A 1 -11.13 -6.22 5.51
N ALA A 2 -12.38 -6.07 6.01
CA ALA A 2 -13.54 -5.67 5.19
C ALA A 2 -13.35 -4.36 4.40
N ARG A 3 -12.89 -3.28 5.06
CA ARG A 3 -12.65 -1.97 4.41
C ARG A 3 -11.71 -1.99 3.20
N ALA A 4 -10.69 -2.84 3.23
CA ALA A 4 -9.74 -2.96 2.11
C ALA A 4 -10.37 -3.63 0.89
N ARG A 5 -11.25 -4.62 1.12
CA ARG A 5 -12.02 -5.29 0.06
C ARG A 5 -13.12 -4.39 -0.49
N GLU A 6 -13.84 -3.70 0.38
CA GLU A 6 -14.88 -2.72 0.01
C GLU A 6 -14.32 -1.63 -0.90
N ARG A 7 -13.15 -1.07 -0.54
CA ARG A 7 -12.47 -0.08 -1.38
C ARG A 7 -12.03 -0.65 -2.73
N GLY A 8 -11.56 -1.90 -2.76
CA GLY A 8 -11.24 -2.60 -4.01
C GLY A 8 -12.48 -2.75 -4.91
N ALA A 9 -13.61 -3.16 -4.34
CA ALA A 9 -14.86 -3.31 -5.06
C ALA A 9 -15.40 -1.97 -5.59
N ASP A 10 -15.29 -0.87 -4.84
CA ASP A 10 -15.66 0.47 -5.30
C ASP A 10 -14.76 0.96 -6.46
N ILE A 11 -13.46 0.67 -6.43
CA ILE A 11 -12.56 1.02 -7.53
C ILE A 11 -12.92 0.23 -8.79
N THR A 12 -13.20 -1.06 -8.64
CA THR A 12 -13.62 -1.94 -9.75
C THR A 12 -14.98 -1.55 -10.32
N SER A 13 -15.95 -1.15 -9.49
CA SER A 13 -17.29 -0.71 -9.97
C SER A 13 -17.22 0.56 -10.82
N ARG A 14 -16.17 1.37 -10.62
CA ARG A 14 -15.83 2.54 -11.44
C ARG A 14 -15.02 2.20 -12.69
N GLY A 15 -14.79 0.91 -12.97
CA GLY A 15 -14.06 0.44 -14.15
C GLY A 15 -12.53 0.54 -14.03
N HIS A 16 -11.98 0.70 -12.83
CA HIS A 16 -10.55 0.80 -12.60
C HIS A 16 -10.00 -0.49 -11.96
N MET A 17 -8.73 -0.81 -12.25
CA MET A 17 -8.04 -1.90 -11.59
C MET A 17 -7.36 -1.39 -10.32
N PRO A 18 -7.78 -1.82 -9.11
CA PRO A 18 -7.10 -1.41 -7.89
C PRO A 18 -5.69 -2.00 -7.84
N SER A 19 -4.75 -1.24 -7.28
CA SER A 19 -3.40 -1.70 -6.96
C SER A 19 -3.04 -1.35 -5.52
N TRP A 20 -2.08 -2.09 -4.95
CA TRP A 20 -1.60 -1.91 -3.59
C TRP A 20 -0.08 -1.86 -3.59
N ASN A 21 0.47 -0.79 -3.01
CA ASN A 21 1.92 -0.64 -2.82
C ASN A 21 2.24 -0.57 -1.33
N CYS A 22 3.28 -1.27 -0.89
CA CYS A 22 3.79 -1.18 0.48
C CYS A 22 5.27 -1.57 0.53
N SER A 23 5.99 -1.04 1.51
CA SER A 23 7.40 -1.39 1.73
C SER A 23 7.56 -2.88 1.99
N LEU A 24 8.67 -3.46 1.49
CA LEU A 24 8.97 -4.89 1.64
C LEU A 24 8.98 -5.35 3.11
N HIS A 25 9.42 -4.50 4.03
CA HIS A 25 9.46 -4.82 5.46
C HIS A 25 8.13 -4.56 6.20
N ASN A 26 7.10 -4.00 5.55
CA ASN A 26 5.78 -3.79 6.15
C ASN A 26 4.94 -5.08 6.08
N ARG A 27 5.29 -6.06 6.92
CA ARG A 27 4.59 -7.35 7.00
C ARG A 27 3.07 -7.21 7.24
N PRO A 28 2.59 -6.34 8.16
CA PRO A 28 1.14 -6.16 8.37
C PRO A 28 0.40 -5.72 7.10
N SER A 29 0.94 -4.76 6.35
CA SER A 29 0.33 -4.27 5.11
C SER A 29 0.29 -5.36 4.02
N ARG A 30 1.37 -6.14 3.87
CA ARG A 30 1.41 -7.27 2.93
C ARG A 30 0.37 -8.34 3.25
N LEU A 31 0.20 -8.68 4.52
CA LEU A 31 -0.82 -9.65 4.95
C LEU A 31 -2.24 -9.12 4.68
N LEU A 32 -2.49 -7.83 4.95
CA LEU A 32 -3.76 -7.19 4.65
C LEU A 32 -4.06 -7.20 3.14
N ALA A 33 -3.08 -6.90 2.30
CA ALA A 33 -3.21 -6.95 0.84
C ALA A 33 -3.54 -8.37 0.35
N TRP A 34 -2.81 -9.38 0.86
CA TRP A 34 -3.05 -10.79 0.54
C TRP A 34 -4.47 -11.24 0.89
N GLN A 35 -4.92 -10.93 2.11
CA GLN A 35 -6.27 -11.25 2.57
C GLN A 35 -7.35 -10.48 1.81
N ALA A 36 -7.05 -9.27 1.32
CA ALA A 36 -7.93 -8.50 0.45
C ALA A 36 -7.99 -9.01 -1.00
N GLY A 37 -7.19 -10.01 -1.37
CA GLY A 37 -7.21 -10.64 -2.69
C GLY A 37 -6.13 -10.12 -3.66
N PHE A 38 -5.30 -9.17 -3.24
CA PHE A 38 -4.17 -8.72 -4.05
C PHE A 38 -3.08 -9.80 -4.12
N ARG A 39 -2.29 -9.75 -5.18
CA ARG A 39 -1.11 -10.61 -5.39
C ARG A 39 0.10 -9.75 -5.71
N LEU A 40 1.28 -10.25 -5.32
CA LEU A 40 2.54 -9.57 -5.63
C LEU A 40 2.80 -9.68 -7.14
N VAL A 41 2.97 -8.54 -7.79
CA VAL A 41 3.28 -8.45 -9.23
C VAL A 41 4.66 -7.87 -9.48
N ARG A 42 5.13 -6.97 -8.61
CA ARG A 42 6.43 -6.29 -8.78
C ARG A 42 7.00 -5.86 -7.42
N GLU A 43 8.30 -6.04 -7.28
CA GLU A 43 9.10 -5.36 -6.27
C GLU A 43 9.84 -4.20 -6.93
N TYR A 44 9.90 -3.06 -6.25
CA TYR A 44 10.58 -1.88 -6.77
C TYR A 44 11.20 -1.07 -5.63
N VAL A 45 12.29 -0.38 -5.96
CA VAL A 45 13.00 0.48 -5.01
C VAL A 45 12.39 1.87 -5.06
N HIS A 46 11.98 2.37 -3.90
CA HIS A 46 11.61 3.77 -3.73
C HIS A 46 12.85 4.58 -3.37
N TYR A 47 13.24 5.51 -4.23
CA TYR A 47 14.23 6.52 -3.90
C TYR A 47 13.55 7.77 -3.35
N ALA A 48 14.13 8.34 -2.30
CA ALA A 48 13.80 9.68 -1.83
C ALA A 48 15.05 10.55 -1.98
N ALA A 49 14.89 11.74 -2.57
CA ALA A 49 15.95 12.73 -2.70
C ALA A 49 15.56 14.01 -1.94
N GLY A 50 16.53 14.64 -1.29
CA GLY A 50 16.33 15.83 -0.46
C GLY A 50 17.02 15.72 0.89
N SER A 51 16.95 16.77 1.70
CA SER A 51 17.47 16.75 3.06
C SER A 51 16.65 15.77 3.91
N PRO A 52 17.29 14.83 4.64
CA PRO A 52 16.57 13.89 5.49
C PRO A 52 15.77 14.65 6.53
N VAL A 53 14.46 14.45 6.55
CA VAL A 53 13.60 14.98 7.61
C VAL A 53 13.79 14.11 8.84
N SER A 54 14.21 14.70 9.95
CA SER A 54 14.27 13.99 11.23
C SER A 54 12.86 13.49 11.58
N HIS A 55 12.76 12.20 11.89
CA HIS A 55 11.50 11.51 12.17
C HIS A 55 10.71 12.13 13.34
N HIS A 56 11.38 12.90 14.21
CA HIS A 56 10.75 13.64 15.31
C HIS A 56 9.76 14.71 14.84
N ARG A 57 9.83 15.16 13.58
CA ARG A 57 8.94 16.21 13.04
C ARG A 57 7.69 15.67 12.36
N LEU A 58 7.55 14.35 12.22
CA LEU A 58 6.43 13.71 11.49
C LEU A 58 5.30 13.21 12.40
N SER A 59 5.42 13.40 13.72
CA SER A 59 4.44 12.97 14.74
C SER A 59 3.69 14.14 15.39
N ALA A 60 3.72 15.34 14.81
CA ALA A 60 3.02 16.53 15.30
C ALA A 60 1.68 16.73 14.60
#